data_AF-A0A968MT42-F1
#
_entry.id   AF-A0A968MT42-F1
#
_cell.length_a   1.000
_cell.length_b   1.000
_cell.length_c   1.000
_cell.angle_alpha   90.00
_cell.angle_beta   90.00
_cell.angle_gamma   90.00
#
_symmetry.space_group_name_H-M   'P 1'
#
loop_
_entity.id
_entity.type
_entity.pdbx_description
1 polymer ?
#
loop_
_entity_poly.entity_id
_entity_poly.type
_entity_poly.pdbx_seq_one_letter_code
_entity_poly.pdbx_strand_id
1 'polypeptide(L)' 'MFLNTSLSEGVPVSVMEALSFGLPVIATDVGGTGELINDEVGMLINPEISPALLMSAN' A
#
# COMPACT_ATOMS: atom_id res chain seq x y z
N MET A 1 10.08 6.31 1.48
CA MET A 1 9.21 5.16 1.17
C MET A 1 8.45 4.79 2.44
N PHE A 2 7.13 4.65 2.35
CA PHE A 2 6.23 4.31 3.46
C PHE A 2 5.52 2.98 3.16
N LEU A 3 5.32 2.14 4.17
CA LEU A 3 4.69 0.83 4.02
C LEU A 3 3.47 0.74 4.95
N ASN A 4 2.31 0.45 4.38
CA ASN A 4 1.08 0.18 5.13
C ASN A 4 0.62 -1.26 4.86
N THR A 5 0.49 -2.06 5.91
CA THR A 5 0.06 -3.47 5.83
C THR A 5 -1.26 -3.72 6.55
N SER A 6 -2.15 -2.72 6.60
CA SER A 6 -3.47 -2.85 7.21
C SER A 6 -4.29 -3.96 6.54
N LEU A 7 -5.06 -4.71 7.33
CA LEU A 7 -5.99 -5.72 6.81
C LEU A 7 -7.41 -5.15 6.57
N SER A 8 -7.67 -3.96 7.07
CA SER A 8 -8.94 -3.24 6.91
C SER A 8 -8.66 -1.76 7.05
N GLU A 9 -9.20 -0.96 6.13
CA GLU A 9 -9.15 0.50 6.16
C GLU A 9 -10.53 1.06 5.82
N GLY A 10 -10.86 2.22 6.38
CA GLY A 10 -11.97 3.05 5.90
C GLY A 10 -11.42 4.12 4.98
N VAL A 11 -10.80 5.12 5.60
CA VAL A 11 -10.05 6.19 4.92
C VAL A 11 -8.59 6.11 5.38
N PRO A 12 -7.63 5.82 4.48
CA PRO A 12 -6.23 5.56 4.86
C PRO A 12 -5.43 6.86 5.07
N VAL A 13 -5.68 7.57 6.17
CA VAL A 13 -5.10 8.90 6.45
C VAL A 13 -3.57 8.89 6.48
N SER A 14 -2.95 7.87 7.05
CA SER A 14 -1.48 7.75 7.09
C SER A 14 -0.85 7.60 5.70
N VAL A 15 -1.57 6.97 4.76
CA VAL A 15 -1.17 6.90 3.34
C VAL A 15 -1.27 8.28 2.70
N MET A 16 -2.37 9.02 2.96
CA MET A 16 -2.54 10.39 2.46
C MET A 16 -1.44 11.33 2.96
N GLU A 17 -1.06 11.23 4.24
CA GLU A 17 0.05 11.99 4.81
C GLU A 17 1.37 11.66 4.12
N ALA A 18 1.69 10.36 3.95
CA ALA A 18 2.91 9.93 3.27
C ALA A 18 3.00 10.47 1.83
N LEU A 19 1.90 10.39 1.08
CA LEU A 19 1.79 10.95 -0.28
C LEU A 19 1.98 12.47 -0.29
N SER A 20 1.44 13.18 0.70
CA SER A 20 1.60 14.65 0.81
C SER A 20 3.05 15.10 1.02
N PHE A 21 3.90 14.22 1.56
CA PHE A 21 5.35 14.45 1.67
C PHE A 21 6.15 13.93 0.47
N GLY A 22 5.47 13.46 -0.59
CA GLY A 22 6.12 12.91 -1.78
C GLY A 22 6.83 11.58 -1.52
N LEU A 23 6.44 10.83 -0.48
CA LEU A 23 7.02 9.53 -0.21
C LEU A 23 6.34 8.47 -1.09
N PRO A 24 7.11 7.62 -1.79
CA PRO A 24 6.56 6.44 -2.44
C PRO A 24 5.88 5.53 -1.40
N VAL A 25 4.70 5.01 -1.73
CA VAL A 25 3.91 4.16 -0.83
C VAL A 25 3.79 2.74 -1.36
N ILE A 26 3.99 1.76 -0.49
CA ILE A 26 3.52 0.39 -0.70
C ILE A 26 2.39 0.16 0.29
N ALA A 27 1.21 -0.24 -0.18
CA ALA A 27 0.06 -0.44 0.69
C ALA A 27 -0.79 -1.64 0.28
N THR A 28 -1.52 -2.21 1.23
CA THR A 28 -2.49 -3.27 0.94
C THR A 28 -3.72 -2.73 0.22
N ASP A 29 -4.26 -3.50 -0.73
CA ASP A 29 -5.49 -3.12 -1.45
C ASP A 29 -6.75 -3.41 -0.62
N VAL A 30 -6.99 -2.56 0.39
CA VAL A 30 -8.15 -2.64 1.29
C VAL A 30 -8.75 -1.26 1.53
N GLY A 31 -10.07 -1.22 1.73
CA GLY A 31 -10.80 0.04 1.95
C GLY A 31 -10.65 1.01 0.78
N GLY A 32 -10.53 2.31 1.10
CA GLY A 32 -10.27 3.36 0.09
C GLY A 32 -8.81 3.46 -0.37
N THR A 33 -7.92 2.54 0.01
CA THR A 33 -6.48 2.62 -0.31
C THR A 33 -6.21 2.51 -1.81
N GLY A 34 -6.94 1.64 -2.51
CA GLY A 34 -6.80 1.46 -3.95
C GLY A 34 -7.13 2.72 -4.78
N GLU A 35 -7.85 3.69 -4.21
CA GLU A 35 -8.18 4.95 -4.89
C GLU A 35 -7.01 5.96 -4.87
N LEU A 36 -6.06 5.79 -3.93
CA LEU A 36 -4.95 6.73 -3.74
C LEU A 36 -3.66 6.31 -4.44
N ILE A 37 -3.51 5.02 -4.74
CA ILE A 37 -2.24 4.44 -5.22
C ILE A 37 -2.33 4.10 -6.70
N ASN A 38 -1.33 4.55 -7.45
CA ASN A 38 -1.10 4.21 -8.85
C ASN A 38 0.40 4.04 -9.11
N ASP A 39 0.77 3.69 -10.35
CA ASP A 39 2.15 3.40 -10.74
C ASP A 39 3.13 4.59 -10.59
N GLU A 40 2.63 5.81 -10.45
CA GLU A 40 3.47 7.01 -10.26
C GLU A 40 3.86 7.23 -8.80
N VAL A 41 3.00 6.81 -7.86
CA VAL A 41 3.16 7.13 -6.43
C VAL A 41 3.47 5.92 -5.57
N GLY A 42 3.28 4.70 -6.09
CA GLY A 42 3.40 3.51 -5.27
C GLY A 42 3.02 2.19 -5.91
N MET A 43 2.77 1.21 -5.05
CA MET A 43 2.33 -0.14 -5.42
C MET A 43 1.31 -0.66 -4.42
N LEU A 44 0.28 -1.32 -4.94
CA LEU A 44 -0.66 -2.09 -4.14
C LEU A 44 -0.20 -3.54 -4.00
N ILE A 45 -0.34 -4.10 -2.81
CA ILE A 45 -0.07 -5.52 -2.52
C ILE A 45 -1.29 -6.21 -1.95
N ASN A 46 -1.37 -7.53 -2.11
CA ASN A 46 -2.45 -8.31 -1.52
C ASN A 46 -2.35 -8.23 0.02
N PRO A 47 -3.45 -8.02 0.77
CA PRO A 47 -3.42 -8.04 2.24
C PRO A 47 -2.99 -9.39 2.85
N GLU A 48 -3.21 -10.49 2.14
CA GLU A 48 -2.71 -11.82 2.50
C GLU A 48 -1.24 -12.00 2.07
N ILE A 49 -0.36 -11.23 2.69
CA ILE A 49 1.08 -11.29 2.45
C ILE A 49 1.67 -12.48 3.20
N SER A 50 2.38 -13.35 2.48
CA SER A 50 3.23 -14.37 3.09
C SER A 50 4.66 -14.27 2.56
N PRO A 51 5.69 -14.62 3.35
CA PRO A 51 7.06 -14.66 2.86
C PRO A 51 7.22 -15.52 1.60
N ALA A 52 6.47 -16.63 1.52
CA ALA A 52 6.48 -17.51 0.35
C ALA A 52 5.98 -16.81 -0.93
N LEU A 53 4.92 -16.01 -0.83
CA LEU A 53 4.38 -15.23 -1.95
C LEU A 53 5.38 -14.17 -2.45
N LEU A 54 6.15 -13.56 -1.54
CA LEU A 54 7.14 -12.55 -1.89
C LEU A 54 8.37 -13.14 -2.58
N MET A 55 8.76 -14.37 -2.19
CA MET A 55 9.94 -15.04 -2.76
C MET A 55 9.73 -15.58 -4.18
N SER A 56 8.48 -15.73 -4.64
CA SER A 56 8.18 -16.28 -5.97
C SER A 56 8.18 -15.26 -7.11
N ALA A 57 8.41 -13.97 -6.83
CA ALA A 57 8.35 -12.89 -7.82
C ALA A 57 9.68 -12.61 -8.56
N ASN A 58 10.55 -13.62 -8.71
CA ASN A 58 11.85 -13.49 -9.41
C ASN A 58 11.79 -13.92 -10.88
#